data_AF-A0A936Y9S8-F1
#
_entry.id   AF-A0A936Y9S8-F1
#
_cell.length_a   1.000
_cell.length_b   1.000
_cell.length_c   1.000
_cell.angle_alpha   90.00
_cell.angle_beta   90.00
_cell.angle_gamma   90.00
#
_symmetry.space_group_name_H-M   'P 1'
#
loop_
_entity.id
_entity.type
_entity.pdbx_description
1 polymer ?
#
loop_
_entity_poly.entity_id
_entity_poly.type
_entity_poly.pdbx_seq_one_letter_code
_entity_poly.pdbx_strand_id
1 'polypeptide(L)'
;MTYTFKKVISASIVLEWDNAQELLDHDSACFIERLTTILEKNIKNNVIGSSELFIVYDPQKIALTTLKGLLDPLLASAQTYLSVVYLAAPGTSYYEKKAVPAFLTKADIMVMADSDCVYHENWLEQIVEPFADPSVAVVYGETFAKRGSFFRKCKCDLLVFSYRK
;
A
#
# COMPACT_ATOMS: atom_id res chain seq x y z
N MET A 1 18.76 14.63 -30.32
CA MET A 1 18.43 13.61 -29.30
C MET A 1 17.81 14.33 -28.11
N THR A 2 16.48 14.35 -28.04
CA THR A 2 15.75 14.88 -26.88
C THR A 2 15.77 13.77 -25.83
N TYR A 3 16.53 13.95 -24.77
CA TYR A 3 16.48 13.08 -23.61
C TYR A 3 15.17 13.35 -22.87
N THR A 4 14.16 12.52 -23.11
CA THR A 4 12.95 12.54 -22.28
C THR A 4 13.32 11.90 -20.95
N PHE A 5 13.56 12.71 -19.92
CA PHE A 5 13.68 12.21 -18.56
C PHE A 5 12.39 11.47 -18.23
N LYS A 6 12.46 10.15 -18.02
CA LYS A 6 11.32 9.37 -17.53
C LYS A 6 11.01 9.90 -16.13
N LYS A 7 9.88 10.62 -15.99
CA LYS A 7 9.43 11.12 -14.69
C LYS A 7 9.26 9.91 -13.78
N VAL A 8 9.98 9.90 -12.66
CA VAL A 8 9.76 8.90 -11.61
C VAL A 8 8.43 9.23 -10.95
N ILE A 9 7.49 8.28 -10.99
CA ILE A 9 6.13 8.45 -10.47
C ILE A 9 6.16 8.30 -8.96
N SER A 10 5.59 9.26 -8.23
CA SER A 10 5.37 9.14 -6.79
C SER A 10 4.14 8.28 -6.50
N ALA A 11 4.20 7.45 -5.45
CA ALA A 11 3.12 6.51 -5.12
C ALA A 11 2.69 6.63 -3.66
N SER A 12 1.39 6.66 -3.40
CA SER A 12 0.85 6.42 -2.06
C SER A 12 0.29 5.01 -1.98
N ILE A 13 0.65 4.30 -0.93
CA ILE A 13 0.14 2.96 -0.63
C ILE A 13 -0.86 3.11 0.50
N VAL A 14 -2.05 2.57 0.32
CA VAL A 14 -3.12 2.59 1.30
C VAL A 14 -3.34 1.19 1.81
N LEU A 15 -3.10 0.99 3.10
CA LEU A 15 -3.44 -0.22 3.83
C LEU A 15 -4.64 0.05 4.72
N GLU A 16 -5.74 -0.63 4.44
CA GLU A 16 -6.85 -0.69 5.40
C GLU A 16 -6.50 -1.68 6.52
N TRP A 17 -6.83 -1.33 7.76
CA TRP A 17 -6.53 -2.12 8.96
C TRP A 17 -7.78 -2.69 9.63
N ASP A 18 -8.75 -3.18 8.87
CA ASP A 18 -9.88 -3.95 9.39
C ASP A 18 -9.63 -5.46 9.28
N ASN A 19 -9.12 -5.95 8.16
CA ASN A 19 -8.89 -7.39 7.97
C ASN A 19 -7.78 -7.93 8.87
N ALA A 20 -6.70 -7.15 9.07
CA ALA A 20 -5.60 -7.52 9.95
C ALA A 20 -5.94 -7.52 11.46
N GLN A 21 -7.11 -7.00 11.86
CA GLN A 21 -7.51 -7.01 13.29
C GLN A 21 -7.82 -8.43 13.79
N GLU A 22 -8.30 -9.30 12.91
CA GLU A 22 -8.49 -10.72 13.22
C GLU A 22 -7.18 -11.51 13.17
N LEU A 23 -6.15 -10.93 12.52
CA LEU A 23 -4.85 -11.54 12.23
C LEU A 23 -3.73 -10.84 13.02
N LEU A 24 -3.93 -10.63 14.33
CA LEU A 24 -2.87 -10.24 15.28
C LEU A 24 -1.83 -11.38 15.46
N ASP A 25 -1.43 -12.02 14.37
CA ASP A 25 -0.54 -13.16 14.29
C ASP A 25 0.66 -12.85 13.39
N HIS A 26 1.51 -13.87 13.20
CA HIS A 26 2.75 -13.80 12.43
C HIS A 26 2.55 -13.34 10.98
N ASP A 27 1.37 -13.57 10.39
CA ASP A 27 1.18 -13.38 8.94
C ASP A 27 1.07 -11.89 8.57
N SER A 28 0.37 -11.07 9.38
CA SER A 28 0.31 -9.61 9.18
C SER A 28 1.68 -8.95 9.32
N ALA A 29 2.48 -9.39 10.29
CA ALA A 29 3.85 -8.88 10.48
C ALA A 29 4.74 -9.22 9.26
N CYS A 30 4.69 -10.47 8.79
CA CYS A 30 5.41 -10.89 7.59
C CYS A 30 4.97 -10.13 6.34
N PHE A 31 3.68 -9.78 6.22
CA PHE A 31 3.21 -8.97 5.12
C PHE A 31 3.84 -7.57 5.17
N ILE A 32 3.80 -6.89 6.32
CA ILE A 32 4.37 -5.54 6.47
C ILE A 32 5.87 -5.54 6.19
N GLU A 33 6.62 -6.52 6.70
CA GLU A 33 8.07 -6.66 6.42
C GLU A 33 8.37 -6.89 4.94
N ARG A 34 7.53 -7.68 4.25
CA ARG A 34 7.67 -7.88 2.81
C ARG A 34 7.32 -6.62 2.04
N LEU A 35 6.25 -5.93 2.42
CA LEU A 35 5.84 -4.68 1.80
C LEU A 35 6.95 -3.64 1.92
N THR A 36 7.52 -3.44 3.11
CA THR A 36 8.62 -2.48 3.32
C THR A 36 9.84 -2.84 2.48
N THR A 37 10.21 -4.12 2.42
CA THR A 37 11.32 -4.60 1.57
C THR A 37 11.07 -4.28 0.08
N ILE A 38 9.85 -4.53 -0.41
CA ILE A 38 9.48 -4.26 -1.81
C ILE A 38 9.49 -2.76 -2.07
N LEU A 39 8.93 -1.94 -1.17
CA LEU A 39 8.94 -0.48 -1.31
C LEU A 39 10.37 0.06 -1.33
N GLU A 40 11.22 -0.37 -0.40
CA GLU A 40 12.62 0.03 -0.34
C GLU A 40 13.37 -0.32 -1.63
N LYS A 41 13.23 -1.56 -2.12
CA LYS A 41 13.82 -2.00 -3.40
C LYS A 41 13.38 -1.09 -4.55
N ASN A 42 12.08 -0.80 -4.65
CA ASN A 42 11.52 -0.02 -5.77
C ASN A 42 11.90 1.46 -5.70
N ILE A 43 12.00 2.04 -4.51
CA ILE A 43 12.49 3.41 -4.30
C ILE A 43 13.97 3.50 -4.68
N LYS A 44 14.81 2.58 -4.19
CA LYS A 44 16.25 2.56 -4.51
C LYS A 44 16.53 2.38 -6.01
N ASN A 45 15.69 1.61 -6.70
CA ASN A 45 15.79 1.36 -8.13
C ASN A 45 15.11 2.42 -9.00
N ASN A 46 14.57 3.50 -8.42
CA ASN A 46 13.84 4.56 -9.12
C ASN A 46 12.61 4.05 -9.93
N VAL A 47 12.01 2.94 -9.50
CA VAL A 47 10.71 2.49 -10.05
C VAL A 47 9.61 3.48 -9.62
N ILE A 48 9.65 3.86 -8.34
CA ILE A 48 8.82 4.92 -7.76
C ILE A 48 9.70 5.94 -7.03
N GLY A 49 9.17 7.16 -6.88
CA GLY A 49 9.84 8.27 -6.24
C GLY A 49 9.57 8.29 -4.74
N SER A 50 9.20 9.46 -4.22
CA SER A 50 8.69 9.58 -2.85
C SER A 50 7.46 8.69 -2.67
N SER A 51 7.44 7.96 -1.55
CA SER A 51 6.33 7.09 -1.21
C SER A 51 5.70 7.46 0.13
N GLU A 52 4.37 7.41 0.18
CA GLU A 52 3.57 7.55 1.39
C GLU A 52 2.92 6.20 1.70
N LEU A 53 2.87 5.80 2.97
CA LEU A 53 2.09 4.65 3.42
C LEU A 53 1.01 5.14 4.37
N PHE A 54 -0.24 5.12 3.90
CA PHE A 54 -1.41 5.34 4.73
C PHE A 54 -1.82 4.04 5.39
N ILE A 55 -1.86 4.03 6.72
CA ILE A 55 -2.46 2.97 7.52
C ILE A 55 -3.80 3.50 8.02
N VAL A 56 -4.89 3.05 7.39
CA VAL A 56 -6.24 3.53 7.66
C VAL A 56 -6.91 2.61 8.65
N TYR A 57 -7.31 3.12 9.81
CA TYR A 57 -7.85 2.32 10.91
C TYR A 57 -9.13 2.92 11.49
N ASP A 58 -9.94 2.08 12.13
CA ASP A 58 -11.08 2.54 12.91
C ASP A 58 -10.69 2.69 14.39
N PRO A 59 -10.68 3.90 14.96
CA PRO A 59 -10.33 4.10 16.36
C PRO A 59 -11.33 3.45 17.33
N GLN A 60 -12.54 3.09 16.88
CA GLN A 60 -13.50 2.33 17.68
C GLN A 60 -13.15 0.84 17.78
N LYS A 61 -12.34 0.33 16.85
CA LYS A 61 -11.93 -1.08 16.82
C LYS A 61 -10.52 -1.30 17.36
N ILE A 62 -9.59 -0.36 17.11
CA ILE A 62 -8.21 -0.45 17.59
C ILE A 62 -7.68 0.92 18.03
N ALA A 63 -7.04 0.96 19.20
CA ALA A 63 -6.38 2.16 19.69
C ALA A 63 -5.10 2.44 18.88
N LEU A 64 -4.85 3.71 18.56
CA LEU A 64 -3.65 4.13 17.83
C LEU A 64 -2.35 3.69 18.53
N THR A 65 -2.31 3.73 19.86
CA THR A 65 -1.14 3.31 20.65
C THR A 65 -0.82 1.84 20.45
N THR A 66 -1.83 0.98 20.44
CA THR A 66 -1.70 -0.45 20.14
C THR A 66 -1.20 -0.65 18.71
N LEU A 67 -1.83 0.03 17.74
CA LEU A 67 -1.47 -0.08 16.33
C LEU A 67 -0.02 0.35 16.07
N LYS A 68 0.40 1.49 16.63
CA LYS A 68 1.78 1.97 16.56
C LYS A 68 2.76 1.03 17.24
N GLY A 69 2.42 0.51 18.42
CA GLY A 69 3.26 -0.47 19.12
C GLY A 69 3.53 -1.74 18.30
N LEU A 70 2.57 -2.13 17.45
CA LEU A 70 2.71 -3.26 16.54
C LEU A 70 3.52 -2.92 15.29
N LEU A 71 3.23 -1.77 14.66
CA LEU A 71 3.71 -1.46 13.31
C LEU A 71 5.00 -0.62 13.28
N ASP A 72 5.19 0.29 14.23
CA ASP A 72 6.38 1.15 14.23
C ASP A 72 7.69 0.35 14.27
N PRO A 73 7.83 -0.76 15.03
CA PRO A 73 9.03 -1.59 14.98
C PRO A 73 9.29 -2.21 13.60
N LEU A 74 8.23 -2.64 12.90
CA LEU A 74 8.31 -3.28 11.58
C LEU A 74 8.62 -2.27 10.46
N LEU A 75 8.18 -1.02 10.66
CA LEU A 75 8.34 0.06 9.70
C LEU A 75 9.59 0.89 9.95
N ALA A 76 10.30 0.68 11.06
CA ALA A 76 11.42 1.53 11.49
C ALA A 76 12.50 1.70 10.42
N SER A 77 12.87 0.64 9.71
CA SER A 77 13.85 0.71 8.62
C SER A 77 13.32 1.48 7.41
N ALA A 78 12.04 1.28 7.09
CA ALA A 78 11.38 1.88 5.94
C ALA A 78 11.14 3.39 6.09
N GLN A 79 11.00 3.90 7.32
CA GLN A 79 10.75 5.31 7.59
C GLN A 79 11.84 6.27 7.04
N THR A 80 13.03 5.75 6.72
CA THR A 80 14.08 6.52 6.02
C THR A 80 13.67 6.95 4.60
N TYR A 81 12.77 6.20 3.97
CA TYR A 81 12.37 6.38 2.56
C TYR A 81 10.86 6.46 2.36
N LEU A 82 10.08 6.17 3.40
CA LEU A 82 8.63 6.04 3.38
C LEU A 82 8.01 6.92 4.45
N SER A 83 7.13 7.85 4.06
CA SER A 83 6.34 8.61 5.03
C SER A 83 5.15 7.78 5.50
N VAL A 84 5.13 7.36 6.76
CA VAL A 84 4.04 6.57 7.33
C VAL A 84 3.00 7.50 7.98
N VAL A 85 1.75 7.38 7.56
CA VAL A 85 0.62 8.18 8.04
C VAL A 85 -0.46 7.27 8.59
N TYR A 86 -0.73 7.37 9.90
CA TYR A 86 -1.87 6.70 10.53
C TYR A 86 -3.12 7.57 10.40
N LEU A 87 -4.11 7.09 9.65
CA LEU A 87 -5.32 7.83 9.34
C LEU A 87 -6.54 7.19 10.02
N ALA A 88 -7.15 7.91 10.95
CA ALA A 88 -8.39 7.48 11.59
C ALA A 88 -9.57 7.67 10.63
N ALA A 89 -10.36 6.62 10.43
CA ALA A 89 -11.56 6.63 9.59
C ALA A 89 -12.74 5.96 10.34
N PRO A 90 -13.28 6.60 11.39
CA PRO A 90 -14.31 6.00 12.23
C PRO A 90 -15.61 5.75 11.47
N GLY A 91 -16.22 4.58 11.66
CA GLY A 91 -17.55 4.27 11.13
C GLY A 91 -17.60 4.12 9.60
N THR A 92 -16.44 4.08 8.94
CA THR A 92 -16.34 3.84 7.50
C THR A 92 -16.29 2.33 7.22
N SER A 93 -16.93 1.92 6.13
CA SER A 93 -16.82 0.57 5.60
C SER A 93 -15.41 0.30 5.05
N TYR A 94 -15.11 -0.98 4.82
CA TYR A 94 -13.84 -1.44 4.25
C TYR A 94 -13.44 -0.69 2.94
N TYR A 95 -14.38 -0.54 2.00
CA TYR A 95 -14.09 0.15 0.73
C TYR A 95 -13.92 1.66 0.91
N GLU A 96 -14.69 2.26 1.82
CA GLU A 96 -14.58 3.69 2.11
C GLU A 96 -13.21 4.01 2.74
N LYS A 97 -12.69 3.15 3.63
CA LYS A 97 -11.35 3.30 4.24
C LYS A 97 -10.26 3.43 3.18
N LYS A 98 -10.27 2.53 2.19
CA LYS A 98 -9.27 2.55 1.12
C LYS A 98 -9.36 3.83 0.26
N ALA A 99 -10.53 4.47 0.19
CA ALA A 99 -10.74 5.67 -0.59
C ALA A 99 -10.40 6.97 0.17
N VAL A 100 -10.39 6.98 1.51
CA VAL A 100 -10.14 8.21 2.30
C VAL A 100 -8.81 8.90 1.93
N PRO A 101 -7.69 8.19 1.76
CA PRO A 101 -6.42 8.85 1.42
C PRO A 101 -6.41 9.55 0.06
N ALA A 102 -7.35 9.26 -0.85
CA ALA A 102 -7.49 9.93 -2.14
C ALA A 102 -7.60 11.46 -2.01
N PHE A 103 -8.17 11.92 -0.89
CA PHE A 103 -8.36 13.35 -0.61
C PHE A 103 -7.13 14.01 0.03
N LEU A 104 -6.14 13.20 0.46
CA LEU A 104 -5.00 13.65 1.26
C LEU A 104 -3.66 13.49 0.54
N THR A 105 -3.53 12.44 -0.28
CA THR A 105 -2.27 12.13 -0.95
C THR A 105 -1.91 13.19 -1.98
N LYS A 106 -0.59 13.43 -2.10
CA LYS A 106 -0.01 14.28 -3.16
C LYS A 106 0.72 13.46 -4.21
N ALA A 107 0.68 12.13 -4.10
CA ALA A 107 1.33 11.23 -5.02
C ALA A 107 0.66 11.24 -6.40
N ASP A 108 1.44 10.91 -7.43
CA ASP A 108 0.96 10.80 -8.81
C ASP A 108 0.02 9.60 -8.99
N ILE A 109 0.21 8.54 -8.19
CA ILE A 109 -0.66 7.37 -8.13
C ILE A 109 -0.99 6.99 -6.67
N MET A 110 -2.16 6.39 -6.46
CA MET A 110 -2.55 5.74 -5.20
C MET A 110 -2.78 4.27 -5.44
N VAL A 111 -2.20 3.44 -4.59
CA VAL A 111 -2.24 1.99 -4.62
C VAL A 111 -3.03 1.51 -3.40
N MET A 112 -4.19 0.92 -3.62
CA MET A 112 -5.02 0.36 -2.57
C MET A 112 -4.63 -1.10 -2.35
N ALA A 113 -4.09 -1.41 -1.18
CA ALA A 113 -3.63 -2.73 -0.80
C ALA A 113 -4.36 -3.21 0.47
N ASP A 114 -4.50 -4.52 0.58
CA ASP A 114 -5.00 -5.20 1.78
C ASP A 114 -3.87 -5.54 2.75
N SER A 115 -4.18 -5.46 4.05
CA SER A 115 -3.27 -5.75 5.15
C SER A 115 -3.07 -7.25 5.43
N ASP A 116 -3.86 -8.12 4.78
CA ASP A 116 -3.86 -9.59 4.96
C ASP A 116 -3.48 -10.37 3.68
N CYS A 117 -2.96 -9.68 2.67
CA CYS A 117 -2.65 -10.27 1.37
C CYS A 117 -1.15 -10.43 1.12
N VAL A 118 -0.78 -11.47 0.37
CA VAL A 118 0.58 -11.67 -0.11
C VAL A 118 0.66 -11.26 -1.58
N TYR A 119 1.64 -10.43 -1.90
CA TYR A 119 1.88 -9.91 -3.24
C TYR A 119 3.15 -10.53 -3.84
N HIS A 120 3.16 -10.66 -5.17
CA HIS A 120 4.32 -11.12 -5.92
C HIS A 120 5.49 -10.13 -5.78
N GLU A 121 6.74 -10.57 -5.64
CA GLU A 121 7.90 -9.69 -5.35
C GLU A 121 8.08 -8.47 -6.28
N ASN A 122 7.61 -8.58 -7.54
CA ASN A 122 7.71 -7.53 -8.55
C ASN A 122 6.35 -6.86 -8.85
N TRP A 123 5.36 -7.03 -7.97
CA TRP A 123 4.00 -6.51 -8.17
C TRP A 123 3.97 -5.01 -8.42
N LEU A 124 4.77 -4.25 -7.64
CA LEU A 124 4.77 -2.80 -7.69
C LEU A 124 5.31 -2.25 -9.01
N GLU A 125 6.35 -2.89 -9.56
CA GLU A 125 6.86 -2.54 -10.88
C GLU A 125 5.80 -2.81 -11.96
N GLN A 126 5.14 -3.97 -11.90
CA GLN A 126 4.11 -4.37 -12.87
C GLN A 126 2.89 -3.47 -12.85
N ILE A 127 2.52 -2.90 -11.69
CA ILE A 127 1.39 -1.95 -11.63
C ILE A 127 1.78 -0.52 -11.98
N VAL A 128 3.05 -0.13 -11.79
CA VAL A 128 3.53 1.23 -12.09
C VAL A 128 3.86 1.38 -13.57
N GLU A 129 4.40 0.34 -14.20
CA GLU A 129 4.84 0.36 -15.60
C GLU A 129 3.76 0.86 -16.59
N PRO A 130 2.49 0.41 -16.51
CA PRO A 130 1.45 0.88 -17.45
C PRO A 130 1.18 2.38 -17.40
N PHE A 131 1.44 3.04 -16.26
CA PHE A 131 1.31 4.50 -16.15
C PHE A 131 2.39 5.27 -16.91
N ALA A 132 3.34 4.60 -17.58
CA ALA A 132 4.16 5.25 -18.60
C ALA A 132 3.31 5.81 -19.75
N ASP A 133 2.17 5.17 -20.06
CA ASP A 133 1.15 5.69 -20.95
C ASP A 133 0.24 6.66 -20.17
N PRO A 134 0.19 7.96 -20.55
CA PRO A 134 -0.66 8.94 -19.88
C PRO A 134 -2.17 8.69 -20.04
N SER A 135 -2.60 7.82 -20.96
CA SER A 135 -4.00 7.44 -21.13
C SER A 135 -4.48 6.39 -20.12
N VAL A 136 -3.55 5.72 -19.43
CA VAL A 136 -3.88 4.73 -18.39
C VAL A 136 -4.27 5.43 -17.10
N ALA A 137 -5.55 5.31 -16.73
CA ALA A 137 -6.09 5.87 -15.50
C ALA A 137 -6.11 4.88 -14.33
N VAL A 138 -6.28 3.59 -14.64
CA VAL A 138 -6.47 2.52 -13.65
C VAL A 138 -5.70 1.27 -14.04
N VAL A 139 -5.01 0.68 -13.07
CA VAL A 139 -4.40 -0.66 -13.18
C VAL A 139 -4.91 -1.49 -12.01
N TYR A 140 -5.17 -2.77 -12.25
CA TYR A 140 -5.51 -3.72 -11.20
C TYR A 140 -4.62 -4.96 -11.27
N GLY A 141 -4.35 -5.54 -10.11
CA GLY A 141 -3.54 -6.76 -9.98
C GLY A 141 -4.28 -7.88 -9.28
N GLU A 142 -3.83 -9.11 -9.50
CA GLU A 142 -4.31 -10.28 -8.76
C GLU A 142 -3.58 -10.40 -7.42
N THR A 143 -4.32 -10.74 -6.37
CA THR A 143 -3.78 -10.95 -5.02
C THR A 143 -4.21 -12.30 -4.47
N PHE A 144 -3.43 -12.80 -3.52
CA PHE A 144 -3.71 -14.06 -2.83
C PHE A 144 -3.80 -13.78 -1.34
N ALA A 145 -4.93 -14.16 -0.72
CA ALA A 145 -5.01 -14.19 0.73
C ALA A 145 -4.58 -15.59 1.21
N LYS A 146 -3.80 -15.60 2.29
CA LYS A 146 -3.40 -16.83 2.95
C LYS A 146 -4.44 -17.17 4.02
N ARG A 147 -4.92 -18.41 4.04
CA ARG A 147 -5.83 -18.91 5.08
C ARG A 147 -5.29 -20.25 5.60
N GLY A 148 -4.54 -20.20 6.70
CA GLY A 148 -3.78 -21.34 7.20
C GLY A 148 -2.68 -21.76 6.22
N SER A 149 -2.60 -23.04 5.87
CA SER A 149 -1.62 -23.57 4.90
C SER A 149 -2.03 -23.41 3.43
N PHE A 150 -3.21 -22.83 3.15
CA PHE A 150 -3.76 -22.71 1.80
C PHE A 150 -3.75 -21.25 1.32
N PHE A 151 -3.32 -21.06 0.07
CA PHE A 151 -3.50 -19.80 -0.65
C PHE A 151 -4.82 -19.86 -1.39
N ARG A 152 -5.69 -18.88 -1.16
CA ARG A 152 -6.89 -18.69 -1.97
C ARG A 152 -6.68 -17.46 -2.84
N LYS A 153 -6.94 -17.62 -4.15
CA LYS A 153 -7.07 -16.46 -5.03
C LYS A 153 -8.21 -15.61 -4.50
N CYS A 154 -7.90 -14.42 -4.01
CA CYS A 154 -8.90 -13.52 -3.51
C CYS A 154 -9.22 -12.49 -4.58
N LYS A 155 -10.48 -12.06 -4.63
CA LYS A 155 -10.85 -10.81 -5.31
C LYS A 155 -10.46 -9.63 -4.41
N CYS A 156 -9.23 -9.64 -3.93
CA CYS A 156 -8.67 -8.59 -3.12
C CYS A 156 -8.08 -7.60 -4.12
N ASP A 157 -8.82 -6.52 -4.36
CA ASP A 157 -8.52 -5.60 -5.44
C ASP A 157 -7.27 -4.79 -5.06
N LEU A 158 -6.11 -5.19 -5.59
CA LEU A 158 -5.00 -4.27 -5.72
C LEU A 158 -5.39 -3.30 -6.83
N LEU A 159 -5.88 -2.13 -6.44
CA LEU A 159 -6.41 -1.14 -7.36
C LEU A 159 -5.54 0.10 -7.32
N VAL A 160 -5.13 0.56 -8.49
CA VAL A 160 -4.22 1.69 -8.62
C VAL A 160 -4.85 2.76 -9.50
N PHE A 161 -4.88 3.99 -9.00
CA PHE A 161 -5.43 5.14 -9.70
C PHE A 161 -4.34 6.19 -9.93
N SER A 162 -4.34 6.82 -11.10
CA SER A 162 -3.54 8.01 -11.35
C SER A 162 -4.29 9.29 -10.99
N TYR A 163 -3.64 10.17 -10.23
CA TYR A 163 -4.14 11.47 -9.77
C TYR A 163 -3.50 12.63 -10.54
N ARG A 164 -3.18 12.45 -11.83
CA ARG A 164 -2.65 13.54 -12.66
C ARG A 164 -3.65 14.70 -12.66
N LYS A 165 -3.35 15.73 -11.87
CA LYS A 165 -4.00 17.04 -11.88
C LYS A 165 -3.47 17.86 -13.06
#